data_AF-A0A9W9SX94-F1
#
_entry.id   AF-A0A9W9SX94-F1
#
_cell.length_a   1.000
_cell.length_b   1.000
_cell.length_c   1.000
_cell.angle_alpha   90.00
_cell.angle_beta   90.00
_cell.angle_gamma   90.00
#
_symmetry.space_group_name_H-M   'P 1'
#
loop_
_entity.id
_entity.type
_entity.pdbx_description
1 polymer ?
#
loop_
_entity_poly.entity_id
_entity_poly.type
_entity_poly.pdbx_seq_one_letter_code
_entity_poly.pdbx_strand_id
1 'polypeptide(L)'
;MRDFQNTDADTHDAATRLVNAMFLSPSEDEFQTVKNRIDGVKNWMESRGNINNGLNKKKPYLFCGDSWAIRQDMDSQMKDKNGEKMVHESDGKPFRIKDSKDLRKAHKKVAKELGTKEKKIYPYWSPAINAYFFDRSYSDDPKKGGCDLEDVLGFTFHHDSISGIVLCDKSFTGVRLHQKEVFPLSKDTFENYGGKINDYPSTRIEDVLPAARTLYHELFHLYWGADLYPNGGEEYKFRKLTNDKKFTTQQAMSNPENYVLQAVAYDYTLSVTTKSKFYPVEFYTGFATYTK
;
A
#
# COMPACT_ATOMS: atom_id res chain seq x y z
N MET A 1 2.76 -13.15 14.16
CA MET A 1 3.92 -12.66 14.96
C MET A 1 3.93 -13.11 16.41
N ARG A 2 2.81 -13.53 17.01
CA ARG A 2 2.87 -14.14 18.35
C ARG A 2 3.81 -15.36 18.39
N ASP A 3 3.82 -16.18 17.35
CA ASP A 3 4.69 -17.37 17.29
C ASP A 3 6.17 -17.05 17.13
N PHE A 4 6.53 -15.94 16.46
CA PHE A 4 7.93 -15.49 16.43
C PHE A 4 8.46 -15.16 17.83
N GLN A 5 7.60 -14.69 18.74
CA GLN A 5 8.01 -14.37 20.11
C GLN A 5 7.80 -15.52 21.09
N ASN A 6 7.11 -16.57 20.66
CA ASN A 6 6.86 -17.77 21.44
C ASN A 6 7.73 -18.91 20.88
N THR A 7 8.90 -19.12 21.48
CA THR A 7 9.83 -20.20 21.08
C THR A 7 9.22 -21.60 21.17
N ASP A 8 8.13 -21.75 21.92
CA ASP A 8 7.42 -23.01 22.11
C ASP A 8 6.33 -23.24 21.06
N ALA A 9 6.11 -22.30 20.13
CA ALA A 9 5.16 -22.48 19.04
C ALA A 9 5.74 -23.39 17.94
N ASP A 10 4.95 -24.36 17.48
CA ASP A 10 5.33 -25.30 16.39
C ASP A 10 5.75 -24.57 15.09
N THR A 11 5.33 -23.32 14.93
CA THR A 11 5.58 -22.47 13.75
C THR A 11 6.64 -21.39 14.01
N HIS A 12 7.27 -21.35 15.19
CA HIS A 12 8.25 -20.34 15.57
C HIS A 12 9.37 -20.22 14.53
N ASP A 13 10.02 -21.33 14.20
CA ASP A 13 11.14 -21.34 13.25
C ASP A 13 10.74 -20.87 11.85
N ALA A 14 9.54 -21.24 11.40
CA ALA A 14 9.00 -20.81 10.11
C ALA A 14 8.68 -19.31 10.11
N ALA A 15 8.09 -18.79 11.19
CA ALA A 15 7.85 -17.37 11.38
C ALA A 15 9.17 -16.58 11.38
N THR A 16 10.20 -17.11 12.04
CA THR A 16 11.54 -16.51 12.09
C THR A 16 12.21 -16.44 10.74
N ARG A 17 12.21 -17.54 9.99
CA ARG A 17 12.72 -17.56 8.61
C ARG A 17 12.00 -16.56 7.71
N LEU A 18 10.67 -16.47 7.84
CA LEU A 18 9.87 -15.57 7.03
C LEU A 18 10.16 -14.08 7.33
N VAL A 19 10.26 -13.71 8.61
CA VAL A 19 10.67 -12.36 9.01
C VAL A 19 12.06 -12.03 8.46
N ASN A 20 13.02 -12.94 8.63
CA ASN A 20 14.39 -12.74 8.14
C ASN A 20 14.43 -12.61 6.62
N ALA A 21 13.63 -13.36 5.88
CA ALA A 21 13.56 -13.25 4.43
C ALA A 21 12.90 -11.94 3.97
N MET A 22 11.81 -11.52 4.62
CA MET A 22 11.05 -10.33 4.23
C MET A 22 11.70 -9.02 4.65
N PHE A 23 12.46 -9.02 5.74
CA PHE A 23 13.10 -7.83 6.30
C PHE A 23 14.62 -7.94 6.35
N LEU A 24 15.21 -8.88 5.60
CA LEU A 24 16.64 -9.03 5.38
C LEU A 24 17.45 -9.17 6.68
N SER A 25 17.03 -10.12 7.52
CA SER A 25 17.63 -10.42 8.82
C SER A 25 17.74 -9.17 9.71
N PRO A 26 16.60 -8.56 10.09
CA PRO A 26 16.61 -7.37 10.92
C PRO A 26 17.27 -7.64 12.28
N SER A 27 17.97 -6.64 12.83
CA SER A 27 18.38 -6.63 14.23
C SER A 27 17.17 -6.62 15.17
N GLU A 28 17.39 -6.81 16.47
CA GLU A 28 16.29 -6.81 17.47
C GLU A 28 15.49 -5.50 17.47
N ASP A 29 16.16 -4.35 17.39
CA ASP A 29 15.51 -3.03 17.35
C ASP A 29 14.69 -2.82 16.05
N GLU A 30 15.23 -3.29 14.92
CA GLU A 30 14.56 -3.28 13.62
C GLU A 30 13.35 -4.22 13.63
N PHE A 31 13.48 -5.39 14.25
CA PHE A 31 12.38 -6.32 14.44
C PHE A 31 11.27 -5.69 15.29
N GLN A 32 11.60 -5.04 16.40
CA GLN A 32 10.62 -4.34 17.22
C GLN A 32 9.92 -3.22 16.43
N THR A 33 10.62 -2.58 15.50
CA THR A 33 10.03 -1.61 14.57
C THR A 33 9.04 -2.27 13.60
N VAL A 34 9.40 -3.40 12.98
CA VAL A 34 8.51 -4.21 12.14
C VAL A 34 7.26 -4.62 12.93
N LYS A 35 7.45 -5.09 14.16
CA LYS A 35 6.37 -5.48 15.06
C LYS A 35 5.42 -4.32 15.34
N ASN A 36 5.97 -3.19 15.78
CA ASN A 36 5.20 -1.98 16.07
C ASN A 36 4.37 -1.55 14.86
N ARG A 37 4.91 -1.68 13.64
CA ARG A 37 4.24 -1.31 12.40
C ARG A 37 3.01 -2.15 12.11
N ILE A 38 3.13 -3.47 12.25
CA ILE A 38 2.00 -4.41 12.08
C ILE A 38 0.98 -4.19 13.19
N ASP A 39 1.41 -4.12 14.44
CA ASP A 39 0.53 -3.92 15.59
C ASP A 39 -0.21 -2.59 15.49
N GLY A 40 0.41 -1.53 14.97
CA GLY A 40 -0.23 -0.24 14.74
C GLY A 40 -1.41 -0.33 13.79
N VAL A 41 -1.22 -0.92 12.60
CA VAL A 41 -2.31 -1.11 11.63
C VAL A 41 -3.39 -2.04 12.20
N LYS A 42 -3.00 -3.15 12.82
CA LYS A 42 -3.93 -4.09 13.46
C LYS A 42 -4.79 -3.41 14.52
N ASN A 43 -4.16 -2.77 15.49
CA ASN A 43 -4.84 -2.11 16.60
C ASN A 43 -5.76 -0.99 16.09
N TRP A 44 -5.35 -0.26 15.05
CA TRP A 44 -6.20 0.73 14.41
C TRP A 44 -7.43 0.11 13.74
N MET A 45 -7.30 -1.04 13.06
CA MET A 45 -8.46 -1.74 12.50
C MET A 45 -9.45 -2.19 13.57
N GLU A 46 -8.95 -2.66 14.72
CA GLU A 46 -9.77 -3.19 15.82
C GLU A 46 -10.41 -2.09 16.68
N SER A 47 -9.64 -1.04 17.01
CA SER A 47 -10.04 -0.04 18.01
C SER A 47 -10.31 1.35 17.41
N ARG A 48 -9.98 1.57 16.14
CA ARG A 48 -9.91 2.89 15.49
C ARG A 48 -8.85 3.77 16.15
N GLY A 49 -8.58 4.93 15.55
CA GLY A 49 -7.62 5.87 16.12
C GLY A 49 -7.19 6.93 15.11
N ASN A 50 -6.19 7.70 15.53
CA ASN A 50 -5.55 8.67 14.67
C ASN A 50 -4.72 7.96 13.59
N ILE A 51 -4.61 8.59 12.44
CA ILE A 51 -3.89 8.11 11.25
C ILE A 51 -2.78 9.11 10.88
N ASN A 52 -1.97 8.79 9.87
CA ASN A 52 -0.82 9.58 9.44
C ASN A 52 0.15 9.84 10.62
N ASN A 53 0.60 8.76 11.26
CA ASN A 53 1.45 8.77 12.46
C ASN A 53 0.89 9.65 13.60
N GLY A 54 -0.43 9.57 13.82
CA GLY A 54 -1.12 10.32 14.86
C GLY A 54 -1.49 11.78 14.51
N LEU A 55 -1.05 12.29 13.35
CA LEU A 55 -1.26 13.68 12.95
C LEU A 55 -2.69 13.99 12.53
N ASN A 56 -3.43 13.01 12.01
CA ASN A 56 -4.81 13.20 11.58
C ASN A 56 -5.79 12.43 12.48
N LYS A 57 -6.74 13.15 13.07
CA LYS A 57 -7.77 12.63 13.98
C LYS A 57 -9.11 12.36 13.30
N LYS A 58 -9.27 12.77 12.04
CA LYS A 58 -10.53 12.61 11.30
C LYS A 58 -10.63 11.20 10.73
N LYS A 59 -11.87 10.72 10.61
CA LYS A 59 -12.19 9.46 9.94
C LYS A 59 -11.71 9.54 8.48
N PRO A 60 -10.93 8.55 8.00
CA PRO A 60 -10.50 8.52 6.61
C PRO A 60 -11.64 8.12 5.68
N TYR A 61 -11.48 8.46 4.41
CA TYR A 61 -12.35 8.03 3.34
C TYR A 61 -11.82 6.78 2.65
N LEU A 62 -12.73 5.99 2.09
CA LEU A 62 -12.42 4.89 1.18
C LEU A 62 -13.19 5.14 -0.11
N PHE A 63 -12.46 5.25 -1.22
CA PHE A 63 -13.02 5.48 -2.55
C PHE A 63 -12.74 4.29 -3.46
N CYS A 64 -13.60 4.13 -4.46
CA CYS A 64 -13.41 3.18 -5.55
C CYS A 64 -13.32 3.94 -6.88
N GLY A 65 -12.28 3.66 -7.67
CA GLY A 65 -12.02 4.30 -8.97
C GLY A 65 -11.65 5.78 -8.86
N ASP A 66 -11.70 6.50 -9.99
CA ASP A 66 -11.32 7.92 -10.08
C ASP A 66 -12.47 8.91 -9.94
N SER A 67 -13.71 8.43 -9.87
CA SER A 67 -14.90 9.30 -9.85
C SER A 67 -15.04 10.16 -8.59
N TRP A 68 -14.19 9.94 -7.58
CA TRP A 68 -14.21 10.71 -6.35
C TRP A 68 -13.70 12.14 -6.54
N ALA A 69 -13.02 12.45 -7.65
CA ALA A 69 -12.46 13.76 -7.90
C ALA A 69 -12.41 14.16 -9.38
N ILE A 70 -12.61 15.44 -9.65
CA ILE A 70 -12.66 15.97 -11.02
C ILE A 70 -11.64 17.09 -11.13
N ARG A 71 -10.71 16.97 -12.08
CA ARG A 71 -9.71 17.99 -12.38
C ARG A 71 -10.39 19.29 -12.78
N GLN A 72 -9.90 20.39 -12.23
CA GLN A 72 -10.32 21.76 -12.52
C GLN A 72 -9.11 22.55 -13.02
N ASP A 73 -9.38 23.73 -13.58
CA ASP A 73 -8.35 24.72 -13.85
C ASP A 73 -8.28 25.75 -12.74
N MET A 74 -7.13 26.41 -12.57
CA MET A 74 -6.99 27.53 -11.63
C MET A 74 -7.97 28.69 -11.94
N ASP A 75 -8.44 28.79 -13.19
CA ASP A 75 -9.46 29.73 -13.63
C ASP A 75 -10.91 29.29 -13.38
N SER A 76 -11.12 28.05 -12.93
CA SER A 76 -12.45 27.54 -12.61
C SER A 76 -13.05 28.29 -11.42
N GLN A 77 -14.37 28.46 -11.41
CA GLN A 77 -15.09 29.03 -10.28
C GLN A 77 -14.91 28.12 -9.06
N MET A 78 -14.45 28.72 -7.96
CA MET A 78 -14.21 28.04 -6.71
C MET A 78 -15.54 27.60 -6.09
N LYS A 79 -15.52 26.45 -5.42
CA LYS A 79 -16.61 25.95 -4.60
C LYS A 79 -16.28 26.10 -3.12
N ASP A 80 -17.30 26.35 -2.32
CA ASP A 80 -17.20 26.43 -0.86
C ASP A 80 -17.24 25.03 -0.21
N LYS A 81 -17.24 25.00 1.12
CA LYS A 81 -17.34 23.77 1.94
C LYS A 81 -18.66 22.99 1.77
N ASN A 82 -19.68 23.61 1.19
CA ASN A 82 -20.97 23.00 0.89
C ASN A 82 -21.02 22.48 -0.57
N GLY A 83 -20.00 22.79 -1.38
CA GLY A 83 -19.95 22.48 -2.80
C GLY A 83 -20.59 23.55 -3.70
N GLU A 84 -20.99 24.68 -3.12
CA GLU A 84 -21.65 25.77 -3.82
C GLU A 84 -20.65 26.72 -4.46
N LYS A 85 -21.00 27.26 -5.63
CA LYS A 85 -20.14 28.17 -6.39
C LYS A 85 -19.98 29.50 -5.67
N MET A 86 -18.74 29.90 -5.43
CA MET A 86 -18.41 31.16 -4.75
C MET A 86 -18.41 32.36 -5.71
N VAL A 87 -18.80 33.52 -5.19
CA VAL A 87 -18.74 34.82 -5.86
C VAL A 87 -18.05 35.84 -4.96
N HIS A 88 -17.45 36.87 -5.55
CA HIS A 88 -16.92 38.02 -4.82
C HIS A 88 -18.09 38.79 -4.20
N GLU A 89 -18.03 39.06 -2.89
CA GLU A 89 -19.10 39.78 -2.18
C GLU A 89 -19.28 41.22 -2.69
N SER A 90 -18.21 41.83 -3.21
CA SER A 90 -18.19 43.22 -3.63
C SER A 90 -18.90 43.48 -4.97
N ASP A 91 -18.82 42.55 -5.92
CA ASP A 91 -19.30 42.75 -7.30
C ASP A 91 -20.08 41.57 -7.88
N GLY A 92 -20.27 40.50 -7.11
CA GLY A 92 -21.01 39.31 -7.51
C GLY A 92 -20.33 38.47 -8.60
N LYS A 93 -19.10 38.80 -9.02
CA LYS A 93 -18.40 38.03 -10.06
C LYS A 93 -17.92 36.68 -9.54
N PRO A 94 -17.75 35.67 -10.40
CA PRO A 94 -17.22 34.37 -10.00
C PRO A 94 -15.89 34.49 -9.24
N PHE A 95 -15.84 33.97 -8.01
CA PHE A 95 -14.60 33.84 -7.26
C PHE A 95 -13.86 32.60 -7.77
N ARG A 96 -12.68 32.76 -8.36
CA ARG A 96 -11.94 31.66 -9.00
C ARG A 96 -10.98 30.99 -8.02
N ILE A 97 -10.57 29.75 -8.32
CA ILE A 97 -9.59 29.01 -7.49
C ILE A 97 -8.29 29.81 -7.31
N LYS A 98 -7.81 30.47 -8.37
CA LYS A 98 -6.62 31.34 -8.32
C LYS A 98 -6.78 32.58 -7.43
N ASP A 99 -8.00 32.99 -7.11
CA ASP A 99 -8.25 34.16 -6.25
C ASP A 99 -8.03 33.80 -4.77
N SER A 100 -8.17 32.51 -4.40
CA SER A 100 -7.89 32.03 -3.05
C SER A 100 -6.39 32.03 -2.74
N LYS A 101 -5.99 32.79 -1.70
CA LYS A 101 -4.60 32.82 -1.21
C LYS A 101 -4.15 31.45 -0.69
N ASP A 102 -5.04 30.73 -0.01
CA ASP A 102 -4.73 29.44 0.60
C ASP A 102 -4.56 28.35 -0.46
N LEU A 103 -5.46 28.29 -1.45
CA LEU A 103 -5.33 27.33 -2.55
C LEU A 103 -4.11 27.61 -3.42
N ARG A 104 -3.76 28.87 -3.67
CA ARG A 104 -2.47 29.21 -4.33
C ARG A 104 -1.27 28.75 -3.51
N LYS A 105 -1.30 28.88 -2.18
CA LYS A 105 -0.22 28.41 -1.32
C LYS A 105 -0.11 26.89 -1.37
N ALA A 106 -1.24 26.17 -1.33
CA ALA A 106 -1.29 24.72 -1.48
C ALA A 106 -0.74 24.26 -2.85
N HIS A 107 -1.15 24.94 -3.93
CA HIS A 107 -0.65 24.69 -5.29
C HIS A 107 0.88 24.77 -5.38
N LYS A 108 1.47 25.82 -4.81
CA LYS A 108 2.92 26.02 -4.73
C LYS A 108 3.62 24.96 -3.90
N LYS A 109 3.03 24.61 -2.76
CA LYS A 109 3.55 23.61 -1.83
C LYS A 109 3.66 22.25 -2.54
N VAL A 110 2.58 21.80 -3.17
CA VAL A 110 2.55 20.52 -3.89
C VAL A 110 3.54 20.50 -5.06
N ALA A 111 3.65 21.60 -5.83
CA ALA A 111 4.64 21.68 -6.90
C ALA A 111 6.08 21.50 -6.39
N LYS A 112 6.40 22.09 -5.24
CA LYS A 112 7.70 21.91 -4.57
C LYS A 112 7.91 20.49 -4.06
N GLU A 113 6.90 19.90 -3.41
CA GLU A 113 6.96 18.53 -2.88
C GLU A 113 7.17 17.49 -3.98
N LEU A 114 6.51 17.68 -5.13
CA LEU A 114 6.65 16.81 -6.30
C LEU A 114 7.85 17.16 -7.20
N GLY A 115 8.65 18.17 -6.86
CA GLY A 115 9.82 18.58 -7.64
C GLY A 115 9.49 19.00 -9.08
N THR A 116 8.32 19.61 -9.31
CA THR A 116 7.81 19.96 -10.64
C THR A 116 7.39 21.43 -10.75
N LYS A 117 7.06 21.89 -11.97
CA LYS A 117 6.60 23.27 -12.20
C LYS A 117 5.14 23.41 -11.80
N GLU A 118 4.75 24.53 -11.18
CA GLU A 118 3.37 24.83 -10.76
C GLU A 118 2.35 24.62 -11.91
N LYS A 119 2.70 24.99 -13.15
CA LYS A 119 1.83 24.79 -14.32
C LYS A 119 1.50 23.33 -14.67
N LYS A 120 2.19 22.36 -14.05
CA LYS A 120 1.94 20.92 -14.20
C LYS A 120 1.10 20.35 -13.05
N ILE A 121 0.74 21.18 -12.07
CA ILE A 121 -0.10 20.82 -10.94
C ILE A 121 -1.48 21.43 -11.16
N TYR A 122 -2.51 20.63 -10.95
CA TYR A 122 -3.90 20.98 -11.18
C TYR A 122 -4.71 20.83 -9.89
N PRO A 123 -5.67 21.72 -9.64
CA PRO A 123 -6.68 21.48 -8.61
C PRO A 123 -7.61 20.35 -9.04
N TYR A 124 -7.99 19.52 -8.10
CA TYR A 124 -9.04 18.52 -8.26
C TYR A 124 -10.11 18.79 -7.21
N TRP A 125 -11.37 18.88 -7.65
CA TRP A 125 -12.51 19.03 -6.76
C TRP A 125 -13.09 17.65 -6.46
N SER A 126 -13.21 17.32 -5.17
CA SER A 126 -13.92 16.12 -4.74
C SER A 126 -15.29 16.47 -4.16
N PRO A 127 -16.40 16.10 -4.82
CA PRO A 127 -17.74 16.32 -4.28
C PRO A 127 -18.05 15.43 -3.07
N ALA A 128 -17.32 14.32 -2.87
CA ALA A 128 -17.56 13.42 -1.75
C ALA A 128 -17.10 14.01 -0.40
N ILE A 129 -16.10 14.89 -0.43
CA ILE A 129 -15.51 15.52 0.77
C ILE A 129 -15.65 17.04 0.78
N ASN A 130 -16.25 17.62 -0.28
CA ASN A 130 -16.36 19.06 -0.53
C ASN A 130 -15.04 19.81 -0.33
N ALA A 131 -13.97 19.31 -0.94
CA ALA A 131 -12.64 19.89 -0.82
C ALA A 131 -11.86 19.83 -2.12
N TYR A 132 -10.89 20.74 -2.22
CA TYR A 132 -9.86 20.71 -3.24
C TYR A 132 -8.64 19.95 -2.75
N PHE A 133 -7.99 19.26 -3.66
CA PHE A 133 -6.61 18.79 -3.52
C PHE A 133 -5.84 19.12 -4.80
N PHE A 134 -4.51 19.04 -4.74
CA PHE A 134 -3.64 19.38 -5.85
C PHE A 134 -2.75 18.20 -6.19
N ASP A 135 -2.62 17.89 -7.48
CA ASP A 135 -1.68 16.89 -7.97
C ASP A 135 -1.35 17.14 -9.46
N ARG A 136 -0.45 16.33 -10.03
CA ARG A 136 -0.18 16.26 -11.46
C ARG A 136 -1.42 15.83 -12.25
N SER A 137 -1.38 16.11 -13.55
CA SER A 137 -2.33 15.53 -14.50
C SER A 137 -2.03 14.04 -14.69
N TYR A 138 -3.06 13.20 -14.63
CA TYR A 138 -2.95 11.76 -14.91
C TYR A 138 -3.39 11.38 -16.33
N SER A 139 -4.26 12.18 -16.94
CA SER A 139 -4.78 11.98 -18.30
C SER A 139 -5.18 13.32 -18.92
N ASP A 140 -5.45 13.35 -20.22
CA ASP A 140 -6.03 14.53 -20.87
C ASP A 140 -7.50 14.74 -20.47
N ASP A 141 -8.22 13.67 -20.12
CA ASP A 141 -9.60 13.75 -19.61
C ASP A 141 -9.60 14.21 -18.13
N PRO A 142 -10.28 15.31 -17.78
CA PRO A 142 -10.33 15.81 -16.40
C PRO A 142 -11.11 14.90 -15.42
N LYS A 143 -11.87 13.92 -15.90
CA LYS A 143 -12.58 12.94 -15.06
C LYS A 143 -11.72 11.72 -14.70
N LYS A 144 -10.55 11.62 -15.33
CA LYS A 144 -9.60 10.53 -15.15
C LYS A 144 -8.55 10.91 -14.12
N GLY A 145 -8.28 9.99 -13.20
CA GLY A 145 -7.42 10.21 -12.04
C GLY A 145 -6.25 9.22 -12.02
N GLY A 146 -5.75 8.93 -10.82
CA GLY A 146 -4.62 8.02 -10.63
C GLY A 146 -4.92 6.58 -11.06
N CYS A 147 -6.18 6.15 -11.04
CA CYS A 147 -6.57 4.78 -11.42
C CYS A 147 -6.56 4.51 -12.92
N ASP A 148 -6.52 5.55 -13.76
CA ASP A 148 -6.32 5.40 -15.20
C ASP A 148 -4.86 5.12 -15.61
N LEU A 149 -3.91 5.17 -14.67
CA LEU A 149 -2.53 4.79 -14.92
C LEU A 149 -2.38 3.26 -15.08
N GLU A 150 -1.45 2.83 -15.94
CA GLU A 150 -1.40 1.44 -16.45
C GLU A 150 -1.14 0.37 -15.36
N ASP A 151 -0.58 0.73 -14.20
CA ASP A 151 -0.21 -0.23 -13.15
C ASP A 151 -0.66 0.17 -11.73
N VAL A 152 -1.55 1.16 -11.59
CA VAL A 152 -2.00 1.60 -10.27
C VAL A 152 -3.17 0.72 -9.80
N LEU A 153 -2.95 0.03 -8.67
CA LEU A 153 -4.00 -0.77 -8.01
C LEU A 153 -4.74 0.06 -6.96
N GLY A 154 -4.05 0.96 -6.29
CA GLY A 154 -4.61 1.85 -5.29
C GLY A 154 -3.57 2.89 -4.89
N PHE A 155 -4.00 3.84 -4.08
CA PHE A 155 -3.11 4.82 -3.46
C PHE A 155 -3.76 5.44 -2.22
N THR A 156 -2.93 5.93 -1.33
CA THR A 156 -3.34 6.67 -0.15
C THR A 156 -2.95 8.14 -0.29
N PHE A 157 -3.80 9.03 0.23
CA PHE A 157 -3.46 10.45 0.30
C PHE A 157 -3.71 11.02 1.69
N HIS A 158 -2.90 12.03 2.03
CA HIS A 158 -3.03 12.87 3.21
C HIS A 158 -3.00 14.34 2.78
N HIS A 159 -4.13 15.03 2.86
CA HIS A 159 -4.24 16.44 2.53
C HIS A 159 -4.88 17.22 3.69
N ASP A 160 -4.06 18.00 4.38
CA ASP A 160 -4.42 18.71 5.61
C ASP A 160 -5.04 17.78 6.66
N SER A 161 -6.36 17.89 6.88
CA SER A 161 -7.11 17.06 7.82
C SER A 161 -7.91 15.93 7.15
N ILE A 162 -7.78 15.79 5.83
CA ILE A 162 -8.48 14.77 5.05
C ILE A 162 -7.46 13.71 4.66
N SER A 163 -7.79 12.45 4.95
CA SER A 163 -7.03 11.32 4.43
C SER A 163 -7.99 10.35 3.75
N GLY A 164 -7.49 9.60 2.79
CA GLY A 164 -8.27 8.53 2.19
C GLY A 164 -7.43 7.51 1.45
N ILE A 165 -8.04 6.36 1.25
CA ILE A 165 -7.55 5.29 0.37
C ILE A 165 -8.43 5.31 -0.89
N VAL A 166 -7.80 5.22 -2.05
CA VAL A 166 -8.47 5.03 -3.33
C VAL A 166 -8.09 3.64 -3.83
N LEU A 167 -9.09 2.79 -4.08
CA LEU A 167 -8.91 1.48 -4.70
C LEU A 167 -9.35 1.54 -6.16
N CYS A 168 -8.44 1.23 -7.06
CA CYS A 168 -8.71 1.21 -8.49
C CYS A 168 -9.37 -0.10 -8.91
N ASP A 169 -10.06 -0.12 -10.04
CA ASP A 169 -10.81 -1.30 -10.51
C ASP A 169 -9.92 -2.57 -10.58
N LYS A 170 -8.64 -2.39 -10.94
CA LYS A 170 -7.65 -3.46 -11.00
C LYS A 170 -7.36 -4.09 -9.63
N SER A 171 -7.52 -3.38 -8.51
CA SER A 171 -7.33 -3.98 -7.17
C SER A 171 -8.34 -5.07 -6.84
N PHE A 172 -9.50 -5.06 -7.50
CA PHE A 172 -10.52 -6.09 -7.32
C PHE A 172 -10.26 -7.33 -8.19
N THR A 173 -9.19 -7.31 -9.00
CA THR A 173 -8.74 -8.46 -9.80
C THR A 173 -7.78 -9.30 -8.96
N GLY A 174 -8.29 -10.36 -8.36
CA GLY A 174 -7.53 -11.26 -7.49
C GLY A 174 -8.38 -12.44 -7.03
N VAL A 175 -7.80 -13.33 -6.23
CA VAL A 175 -8.53 -14.46 -5.62
C VAL A 175 -8.93 -14.13 -4.19
N ARG A 176 -9.83 -14.92 -3.60
CA ARG A 176 -9.98 -14.94 -2.14
C ARG A 176 -8.79 -15.67 -1.52
N LEU A 177 -8.44 -15.29 -0.30
CA LEU A 177 -7.45 -16.02 0.50
C LEU A 177 -7.90 -17.50 0.60
N HIS A 178 -6.94 -18.42 0.44
CA HIS A 178 -7.15 -19.88 0.40
C HIS A 178 -8.02 -20.42 -0.75
N GLN A 179 -8.40 -19.60 -1.73
CA GLN A 179 -9.22 -20.10 -2.85
C GLN A 179 -8.46 -21.03 -3.80
N LYS A 180 -7.15 -20.80 -3.99
CA LYS A 180 -6.32 -21.67 -4.84
C LYS A 180 -5.69 -22.79 -4.01
N GLU A 181 -5.72 -24.00 -4.56
CA GLU A 181 -4.92 -25.10 -4.04
C GLU A 181 -3.43 -24.79 -4.17
N VAL A 182 -2.65 -25.13 -3.14
CA VAL A 182 -1.20 -24.91 -3.09
C VAL A 182 -0.47 -26.20 -3.40
N PHE A 183 0.50 -26.11 -4.31
CA PHE A 183 1.40 -27.18 -4.72
C PHE A 183 2.83 -26.82 -4.28
N PRO A 184 3.24 -27.17 -3.05
CA PRO A 184 4.56 -26.83 -2.55
C PRO A 184 5.63 -27.83 -3.04
N LEU A 185 6.85 -27.35 -3.23
CA LEU A 185 8.03 -28.18 -3.55
C LEU A 185 8.86 -28.46 -2.29
N SER A 186 9.58 -29.60 -2.26
CA SER A 186 10.60 -29.80 -1.22
C SER A 186 11.65 -28.71 -1.35
N LYS A 187 12.10 -28.11 -0.24
CA LYS A 187 13.17 -27.11 -0.28
C LYS A 187 14.45 -27.65 -0.94
N ASP A 188 14.76 -28.93 -0.75
CA ASP A 188 15.89 -29.63 -1.40
C ASP A 188 15.81 -29.59 -2.94
N THR A 189 14.62 -29.34 -3.52
CA THR A 189 14.47 -29.17 -4.98
C THR A 189 15.25 -27.96 -5.49
N PHE A 190 15.42 -26.92 -4.66
CA PHE A 190 16.18 -25.73 -5.04
C PHE A 190 17.69 -25.99 -5.05
N GLU A 191 18.16 -26.80 -4.11
CA GLU A 191 19.58 -27.16 -3.97
C GLU A 191 20.02 -28.16 -5.05
N ASN A 192 19.16 -29.13 -5.36
CA ASN A 192 19.51 -30.23 -6.26
C ASN A 192 19.34 -29.91 -7.76
N TYR A 193 18.51 -28.92 -8.13
CA TYR A 193 18.12 -28.71 -9.54
C TYR A 193 18.53 -27.36 -10.15
N GLY A 194 19.38 -26.59 -9.46
CA GLY A 194 20.29 -25.60 -10.08
C GLY A 194 19.65 -24.59 -11.05
N GLY A 195 18.40 -24.17 -10.83
CA GLY A 195 17.75 -23.11 -11.61
C GLY A 195 16.65 -23.53 -12.59
N LYS A 196 16.31 -24.82 -12.71
CA LYS A 196 15.14 -25.30 -13.50
C LYS A 196 13.84 -25.35 -12.72
N ILE A 197 13.72 -24.58 -11.63
CA ILE A 197 12.56 -24.62 -10.75
C ILE A 197 11.25 -24.23 -11.47
N ASN A 198 11.34 -23.41 -12.52
CA ASN A 198 10.20 -22.99 -13.34
C ASN A 198 9.57 -24.13 -14.13
N ASP A 199 10.26 -25.25 -14.32
CA ASP A 199 9.77 -26.41 -15.07
C ASP A 199 8.86 -27.31 -14.19
N TYR A 200 8.79 -27.04 -12.88
CA TYR A 200 7.99 -27.82 -11.94
C TYR A 200 6.66 -27.12 -11.63
N PRO A 201 5.55 -27.87 -11.52
CA PRO A 201 4.28 -27.32 -11.08
C PRO A 201 4.40 -26.93 -9.61
N SER A 202 4.58 -25.65 -9.35
CA SER A 202 4.66 -25.07 -8.01
C SER A 202 3.87 -23.79 -7.93
N THR A 203 3.11 -23.64 -6.85
CA THR A 203 2.37 -22.41 -6.58
C THR A 203 3.33 -21.31 -6.18
N ARG A 204 3.24 -20.16 -6.84
CA ARG A 204 3.97 -18.96 -6.42
C ARG A 204 3.15 -18.13 -5.46
N ILE A 205 3.81 -17.27 -4.68
CA ILE A 205 3.10 -16.35 -3.81
C ILE A 205 2.17 -15.44 -4.60
N GLU A 206 2.59 -14.99 -5.80
CA GLU A 206 1.76 -14.14 -6.66
C GLU A 206 0.48 -14.84 -7.12
N ASP A 207 0.46 -16.17 -7.17
CA ASP A 207 -0.74 -16.94 -7.54
C ASP A 207 -1.80 -16.89 -6.45
N VAL A 208 -1.40 -16.72 -5.19
CA VAL A 208 -2.26 -16.83 -4.01
C VAL A 208 -2.55 -15.49 -3.34
N LEU A 209 -2.09 -14.38 -3.91
CA LEU A 209 -2.34 -13.05 -3.35
C LEU A 209 -3.84 -12.73 -3.39
N PRO A 210 -4.42 -12.32 -2.24
CA PRO A 210 -5.84 -12.00 -2.19
C PRO A 210 -6.12 -10.65 -2.87
N ALA A 211 -7.32 -10.47 -3.41
CA ALA A 211 -7.77 -9.17 -3.92
C ALA A 211 -7.68 -8.06 -2.83
N ALA A 212 -7.86 -8.42 -1.56
CA ALA A 212 -7.72 -7.51 -0.43
C ALA A 212 -6.28 -7.01 -0.18
N ARG A 213 -5.26 -7.53 -0.88
CA ARG A 213 -3.85 -7.14 -0.67
C ARG A 213 -3.64 -5.64 -0.82
N THR A 214 -4.28 -5.03 -1.82
CA THR A 214 -4.10 -3.61 -2.11
C THR A 214 -4.67 -2.77 -0.97
N LEU A 215 -5.87 -3.07 -0.49
CA LEU A 215 -6.41 -2.38 0.68
C LEU A 215 -5.48 -2.52 1.88
N TYR A 216 -4.95 -3.72 2.13
CA TYR A 216 -4.06 -3.93 3.27
C TYR A 216 -2.73 -3.18 3.12
N HIS A 217 -2.17 -3.12 1.92
CA HIS A 217 -1.02 -2.28 1.57
C HIS A 217 -1.30 -0.81 1.91
N GLU A 218 -2.40 -0.27 1.39
CA GLU A 218 -2.77 1.13 1.58
C GLU A 218 -3.07 1.48 3.05
N LEU A 219 -3.50 0.51 3.87
CA LEU A 219 -3.68 0.73 5.30
C LEU A 219 -2.38 1.07 6.03
N PHE A 220 -1.23 0.54 5.59
CA PHE A 220 0.06 0.92 6.16
C PHE A 220 0.41 2.37 5.82
N HIS A 221 0.25 2.80 4.57
CA HIS A 221 0.42 4.21 4.21
C HIS A 221 -0.55 5.10 4.98
N LEU A 222 -1.81 4.70 5.12
CA LEU A 222 -2.81 5.49 5.82
C LEU A 222 -2.44 5.69 7.28
N TYR A 223 -2.02 4.62 7.96
CA TYR A 223 -1.73 4.66 9.38
C TYR A 223 -0.38 5.31 9.67
N TRP A 224 0.69 4.92 8.96
CA TRP A 224 2.06 5.38 9.23
C TRP A 224 2.48 6.62 8.43
N GLY A 225 1.71 6.99 7.40
CA GLY A 225 2.02 8.16 6.58
C GLY A 225 3.38 8.06 5.91
N ALA A 226 4.15 9.15 5.99
CA ALA A 226 5.46 9.30 5.36
C ALA A 226 6.51 8.25 5.80
N ASP A 227 6.34 7.62 6.97
CA ASP A 227 7.29 6.64 7.49
C ASP A 227 7.33 5.33 6.66
N LEU A 228 6.27 5.07 5.90
CA LEU A 228 6.07 3.91 5.05
C LEU A 228 6.14 4.29 3.56
N TYR A 229 7.03 5.23 3.21
CA TYR A 229 7.39 5.52 1.83
C TYR A 229 8.91 5.34 1.66
N PRO A 230 9.36 4.23 1.04
CA PRO A 230 10.77 3.94 0.90
C PRO A 230 11.46 4.94 -0.03
N ASN A 231 12.69 5.34 0.34
CA ASN A 231 13.54 6.15 -0.54
C ASN A 231 13.84 5.36 -1.82
N GLY A 232 13.48 5.94 -2.97
CA GLY A 232 13.62 5.30 -4.28
C GLY A 232 12.34 4.63 -4.80
N GLY A 233 11.24 4.68 -4.05
CA GLY A 233 9.96 4.11 -4.42
C GLY A 233 9.76 2.69 -3.90
N GLU A 234 8.50 2.26 -3.90
CA GLU A 234 8.10 0.92 -3.46
C GLU A 234 8.54 -0.17 -4.44
N GLU A 235 8.74 -1.37 -3.92
CA GLU A 235 9.06 -2.55 -4.70
C GLU A 235 7.99 -3.62 -4.46
N TYR A 236 7.53 -4.25 -5.53
CA TYR A 236 6.42 -5.21 -5.49
C TYR A 236 6.83 -6.63 -5.90
N LYS A 237 8.02 -6.80 -6.49
CA LYS A 237 8.51 -8.10 -6.95
C LYS A 237 9.11 -8.84 -5.77
N PHE A 238 8.47 -9.93 -5.33
CA PHE A 238 8.91 -10.76 -4.21
C PHE A 238 10.41 -11.07 -4.25
N ARG A 239 10.91 -11.53 -5.41
CA ARG A 239 12.34 -11.87 -5.57
C ARG A 239 13.26 -10.70 -5.23
N LYS A 240 12.88 -9.46 -5.57
CA LYS A 240 13.70 -8.30 -5.24
C LYS A 240 13.62 -7.96 -3.75
N LEU A 241 12.44 -8.09 -3.15
CA LEU A 241 12.22 -7.85 -1.73
C LEU A 241 13.03 -8.77 -0.83
N THR A 242 13.27 -10.03 -1.24
CA THR A 242 13.97 -11.01 -0.41
C THR A 242 15.42 -11.28 -0.82
N ASN A 243 15.80 -11.05 -2.09
CA ASN A 243 17.09 -11.50 -2.63
C ASN A 243 17.89 -10.43 -3.40
N ASP A 244 17.40 -9.20 -3.56
CA ASP A 244 18.19 -8.15 -4.23
C ASP A 244 19.15 -7.50 -3.23
N LYS A 245 20.46 -7.58 -3.51
CA LYS A 245 21.52 -6.98 -2.70
C LYS A 245 21.43 -5.44 -2.62
N LYS A 246 20.70 -4.80 -3.53
CA LYS A 246 20.46 -3.36 -3.52
C LYS A 246 19.25 -2.96 -2.69
N PHE A 247 18.38 -3.91 -2.36
CA PHE A 247 17.26 -3.67 -1.47
C PHE A 247 17.76 -3.82 -0.03
N THR A 248 17.58 -2.77 0.76
CA THR A 248 18.14 -2.67 2.13
C THR A 248 17.08 -2.98 3.19
N THR A 249 17.52 -3.36 4.40
CA THR A 249 16.62 -3.56 5.55
C THR A 249 15.74 -2.35 5.81
N GLN A 250 16.29 -1.13 5.71
CA GLN A 250 15.52 0.11 5.86
C GLN A 250 14.43 0.26 4.79
N GLN A 251 14.72 -0.10 3.53
CA GLN A 251 13.72 -0.09 2.47
C GLN A 251 12.66 -1.16 2.70
N ALA A 252 13.05 -2.37 3.12
CA ALA A 252 12.11 -3.44 3.45
C ALA A 252 11.15 -3.02 4.56
N MET A 253 11.66 -2.37 5.62
CA MET A 253 10.84 -1.87 6.71
C MET A 253 9.95 -0.69 6.27
N SER A 254 10.38 0.16 5.35
CA SER A 254 9.56 1.30 4.88
C SER A 254 8.61 0.94 3.75
N ASN A 255 8.65 -0.28 3.21
CA ASN A 255 7.81 -0.72 2.09
C ASN A 255 6.59 -1.53 2.59
N PRO A 256 5.35 -1.03 2.44
CA PRO A 256 4.15 -1.76 2.85
C PRO A 256 4.01 -3.16 2.26
N GLU A 257 4.49 -3.37 1.03
CA GLU A 257 4.35 -4.66 0.35
C GLU A 257 5.07 -5.79 1.11
N ASN A 258 6.19 -5.51 1.78
CA ASN A 258 6.88 -6.48 2.62
C ASN A 258 5.97 -7.02 3.74
N TYR A 259 5.20 -6.13 4.37
CA TYR A 259 4.25 -6.49 5.43
C TYR A 259 3.07 -7.29 4.90
N VAL A 260 2.54 -6.92 3.73
CA VAL A 260 1.43 -7.62 3.08
C VAL A 260 1.84 -9.04 2.69
N LEU A 261 2.98 -9.19 2.02
CA LEU A 261 3.49 -10.49 1.58
C LEU A 261 3.87 -11.38 2.76
N GLN A 262 4.44 -10.81 3.83
CA GLN A 262 4.70 -11.53 5.07
C GLN A 262 3.38 -12.03 5.69
N ALA A 263 2.35 -11.19 5.79
CA ALA A 263 1.07 -11.59 6.37
C ALA A 263 0.41 -12.72 5.59
N VAL A 264 0.41 -12.64 4.25
CA VAL A 264 -0.12 -13.70 3.38
C VAL A 264 0.69 -14.98 3.55
N ALA A 265 2.02 -14.92 3.43
CA ALA A 265 2.87 -16.10 3.55
C ALA A 265 2.70 -16.80 4.91
N TYR A 266 2.66 -16.02 5.99
CA TYR A 266 2.50 -16.56 7.34
C TYR A 266 1.11 -17.20 7.55
N ASP A 267 0.06 -16.60 7.02
CA ASP A 267 -1.29 -17.18 7.08
C ASP A 267 -1.37 -18.55 6.36
N TYR A 268 -0.69 -18.71 5.22
CA TYR A 268 -0.54 -20.01 4.57
C TYR A 268 0.31 -20.99 5.40
N THR A 269 1.38 -20.54 6.06
CA THR A 269 2.16 -21.37 6.99
C THR A 269 1.31 -21.91 8.14
N LEU A 270 0.38 -21.12 8.66
CA LEU A 270 -0.53 -21.53 9.73
C LEU A 270 -1.66 -22.45 9.24
N SER A 271 -2.16 -22.22 8.03
CA SER A 271 -3.44 -22.78 7.59
C SER A 271 -3.30 -23.93 6.57
N VAL A 272 -2.14 -24.05 5.92
CA VAL A 272 -1.92 -25.00 4.84
C VAL A 272 -0.74 -25.91 5.16
N THR A 273 -1.02 -27.21 5.15
CA THR A 273 -0.01 -28.26 5.24
C THR A 273 0.08 -29.01 3.93
N THR A 274 1.20 -29.71 3.69
CA THR A 274 1.33 -30.63 2.55
C THR A 274 0.20 -31.67 2.57
N LYS A 275 -0.14 -32.28 1.41
CA LYS A 275 -1.27 -33.23 1.27
C LYS A 275 -1.26 -34.38 2.29
N SER A 276 -0.12 -34.66 2.90
CA SER A 276 0.08 -35.65 3.96
C SER A 276 0.04 -35.09 5.39
N LYS A 277 -0.32 -33.81 5.60
CA LYS A 277 -0.41 -33.08 6.89
C LYS A 277 0.87 -32.96 7.71
N PHE A 278 2.03 -33.33 7.17
CA PHE A 278 3.26 -33.41 7.97
C PHE A 278 4.04 -32.09 8.08
N TYR A 279 3.94 -31.20 7.09
CA TYR A 279 4.80 -30.01 7.03
C TYR A 279 4.01 -28.75 6.66
N PRO A 280 4.29 -27.60 7.33
CA PRO A 280 3.71 -26.32 6.96
C PRO A 280 4.25 -25.83 5.61
N VAL A 281 3.45 -25.04 4.91
CA VAL A 281 3.87 -24.36 3.67
C VAL A 281 4.61 -23.07 4.00
N GLU A 282 5.79 -22.90 3.43
CA GLU A 282 6.59 -21.66 3.47
C GLU A 282 6.79 -21.12 2.04
N PHE A 283 7.15 -19.84 1.90
CA PHE A 283 7.47 -19.25 0.59
C PHE A 283 8.97 -18.92 0.49
N TYR A 284 9.71 -19.70 -0.31
CA TYR A 284 11.12 -19.50 -0.57
C TYR A 284 11.34 -19.01 -2.00
N THR A 285 12.00 -17.85 -2.17
CA THR A 285 12.23 -17.20 -3.47
C THR A 285 10.95 -16.94 -4.30
N GLY A 286 9.80 -16.89 -3.63
CA GLY A 286 8.48 -16.67 -4.22
C GLY A 286 7.70 -17.95 -4.50
N PHE A 287 8.30 -19.13 -4.30
CA PHE A 287 7.64 -20.42 -4.51
C PHE A 287 7.17 -21.02 -3.19
N ALA A 288 6.01 -21.67 -3.22
CA ALA A 288 5.55 -22.49 -2.12
C ALA A 288 6.48 -23.69 -1.93
N THR A 289 6.91 -23.90 -0.70
CA THR A 289 7.89 -24.90 -0.30
C THR A 289 7.52 -25.54 1.03
N TYR A 290 8.14 -26.68 1.32
CA TYR A 290 8.14 -27.28 2.64
C TYR A 290 9.53 -27.79 2.99
N THR A 291 9.84 -27.83 4.30
CA THR A 291 11.07 -28.43 4.84
C THR A 291 10.69 -29.75 5.51
N LYS A 292 11.43 -30.83 5.23
CA LYS A 292 11.21 -32.15 5.83
C LYS A 292 11.81 -32.28 7.23
#